data_AF-A0A1A5I600-F1
#
_entry.id   AF-A0A1A5I600-F1
#
_cell.length_a   1.000
_cell.length_b   1.000
_cell.length_c   1.000
_cell.angle_alpha   90.00
_cell.angle_beta   90.00
_cell.angle_gamma   90.00
#
_symmetry.space_group_name_H-M   'P 1'
#
loop_
_entity.id
_entity.type
_entity.pdbx_description
1 polymer ?
#
loop_
_entity_poly.entity_id
_entity_poly.type
_entity_poly.pdbx_seq_one_letter_code
_entity_poly.pdbx_strand_id
1 'polypeptide(L)'
;MNKPQSFFHLHLISDATGETLLAAGRAASAQYKDARAIEHIYPLIRTEKQVAKVFEDIEEEPGIILYTVVDQKLARGIDERCATMGLPCVSVLEPVLTVFQSYLGTPAGRRVGAQHVLDAEYFRRIDALNFTMDHDDGQLPANMDDADVVLIGISRTSKTPTSIYLANRGIKTANIPIVLGVPVPESLVSASKPLIVGLIATAERISHVRQNRILGNSSSYVPTDYVDRAAINEELAYARQICTRHGWPMIDVSRRSIEETAAAIVALRGKNR
;
A
#
# COMPACT_ATOMS: atom_id res chain seq x y z
N MET A 1 -10.44 19.29 -27.37
CA MET A 1 -10.58 18.12 -28.27
C MET A 1 -10.01 16.92 -27.53
N ASN A 2 -10.85 15.98 -27.08
CA ASN A 2 -10.36 14.73 -26.48
C ASN A 2 -9.75 13.89 -27.60
N LYS A 3 -8.43 13.63 -27.54
CA LYS A 3 -7.81 12.62 -28.39
C LYS A 3 -8.45 11.25 -28.07
N PRO A 4 -8.71 10.40 -29.07
CA PRO A 4 -9.18 9.04 -28.81
C PRO A 4 -8.14 8.31 -27.96
N GLN A 5 -8.60 7.67 -26.88
CA GLN A 5 -7.74 6.83 -26.05
C GLN A 5 -7.33 5.60 -26.86
N SER A 6 -6.03 5.35 -26.99
CA SER A 6 -5.51 4.11 -27.56
C SER A 6 -5.34 3.06 -26.47
N PHE A 7 -5.59 1.80 -26.80
CA PHE A 7 -5.36 0.68 -25.90
C PHE A 7 -4.18 -0.15 -26.41
N PHE A 8 -3.44 -0.77 -25.50
CA PHE A 8 -2.38 -1.71 -25.82
C PHE A 8 -2.34 -2.85 -24.80
N HIS A 9 -1.91 -4.03 -25.22
CA HIS A 9 -1.76 -5.18 -24.32
C HIS A 9 -0.42 -5.11 -23.58
N LEU A 10 -0.47 -5.41 -22.29
CA LEU A 10 0.70 -5.47 -21.41
C LEU A 10 0.71 -6.84 -20.70
N HIS A 11 1.61 -7.72 -21.12
CA HIS A 11 1.76 -9.07 -20.60
C HIS A 11 2.84 -9.10 -19.53
N LEU A 12 2.47 -9.58 -18.34
CA LEU A 12 3.29 -9.58 -17.14
C LEU A 12 3.58 -11.04 -16.73
N ILE A 13 4.77 -11.54 -17.06
CA ILE A 13 5.18 -12.94 -16.86
C ILE A 13 6.09 -13.08 -15.62
N SER A 14 5.64 -13.77 -14.58
CA SER A 14 6.41 -13.94 -13.34
C SER A 14 6.54 -15.40 -12.93
N ASP A 15 7.71 -15.79 -12.43
CA ASP A 15 7.92 -17.08 -11.76
C ASP A 15 7.42 -17.10 -10.29
N ALA A 16 6.96 -15.93 -9.81
CA ALA A 16 6.35 -15.69 -8.50
C ALA A 16 4.93 -15.12 -8.66
N THR A 17 4.56 -14.09 -7.88
CA THR A 17 3.18 -13.52 -7.86
C THR A 17 2.91 -12.48 -8.95
N GLY A 18 3.95 -11.86 -9.53
CA GLY A 18 3.81 -10.79 -10.53
C GLY A 18 3.58 -9.38 -9.95
N GLU A 19 3.57 -9.19 -8.63
CA GLU A 19 3.31 -7.86 -8.02
C GLU A 19 4.36 -6.81 -8.42
N THR A 20 5.64 -7.20 -8.50
CA THR A 20 6.72 -6.32 -8.96
C THR A 20 6.48 -5.82 -10.39
N LEU A 21 6.00 -6.71 -11.26
CA LEU A 21 5.67 -6.37 -12.64
C LEU A 21 4.47 -5.45 -12.72
N LEU A 22 3.44 -5.70 -11.91
CA LEU A 22 2.27 -4.84 -11.84
C LEU A 22 2.63 -3.42 -11.40
N ALA A 23 3.44 -3.29 -10.35
CA ALA A 23 3.91 -2.00 -9.86
C ALA A 23 4.73 -1.25 -10.92
N ALA A 24 5.70 -1.92 -11.53
CA ALA A 24 6.55 -1.33 -12.58
C ALA A 24 5.74 -0.96 -13.84
N GLY A 25 4.89 -1.87 -14.31
CA GLY A 25 4.05 -1.69 -15.49
C GLY A 25 3.05 -0.54 -15.32
N ARG A 26 2.41 -0.41 -14.16
CA ARG A 26 1.52 0.72 -13.84
C ARG A 26 2.27 2.03 -13.73
N ALA A 27 3.43 2.06 -13.07
CA ALA A 27 4.25 3.25 -12.96
C ALA A 27 4.70 3.77 -14.34
N ALA A 28 5.11 2.85 -15.24
CA ALA A 28 5.47 3.18 -16.61
C ALA A 28 4.26 3.64 -17.43
N SER A 29 3.15 2.90 -17.39
CA SER A 29 1.92 3.21 -18.13
C SER A 29 1.32 4.55 -17.73
N ALA A 30 1.42 4.94 -16.46
CA ALA A 30 0.93 6.23 -15.96
C ALA A 30 1.61 7.45 -16.60
N GLN A 31 2.78 7.28 -17.25
CA GLN A 31 3.45 8.36 -17.98
C GLN A 31 2.77 8.69 -19.32
N TYR A 32 1.88 7.83 -19.81
CA TYR A 32 1.22 7.98 -21.10
C TYR A 32 -0.26 8.37 -20.92
N LYS A 33 -0.59 9.64 -21.12
CA LYS A 33 -1.94 10.19 -20.86
C LYS A 33 -3.02 9.69 -21.83
N ASP A 34 -2.62 9.41 -23.08
CA ASP A 34 -3.53 9.07 -24.16
C ASP A 34 -3.59 7.55 -24.44
N ALA A 35 -2.83 6.72 -23.69
CA ALA A 35 -2.75 5.28 -23.85
C ALA A 35 -3.16 4.53 -22.57
N ARG A 36 -3.90 3.43 -22.71
CA ARG A 36 -4.32 2.56 -21.59
C ARG A 36 -3.86 1.13 -21.80
N ALA A 37 -3.18 0.59 -20.79
CA ALA A 37 -2.76 -0.81 -20.78
C ALA A 37 -3.95 -1.73 -20.47
N ILE A 38 -4.08 -2.80 -21.24
CA ILE A 38 -4.87 -3.99 -20.90
C ILE A 38 -3.89 -4.97 -20.26
N GLU A 39 -3.98 -5.10 -18.93
CA GLU A 39 -3.04 -5.91 -18.13
C GLU A 39 -3.39 -7.40 -18.22
N HIS A 40 -2.43 -8.22 -18.64
CA HIS A 40 -2.52 -9.68 -18.61
C HIS A 40 -1.45 -10.22 -17.66
N ILE A 41 -1.86 -10.92 -16.59
CA ILE A 41 -0.94 -11.38 -15.54
C ILE A 41 -0.79 -12.90 -15.59
N TYR A 42 0.45 -13.36 -15.75
CA TYR A 42 0.82 -14.77 -15.78
C TYR A 42 1.74 -15.08 -14.60
N PRO A 43 1.18 -15.40 -13.42
CA PRO A 43 1.97 -15.74 -12.24
C PRO A 43 2.44 -17.21 -12.28
N LEU A 44 3.44 -17.53 -11.46
CA LEU A 44 3.95 -18.89 -11.23
C LEU A 44 4.42 -19.63 -12.50
N ILE A 45 4.95 -18.89 -13.48
CA ILE A 45 5.52 -19.44 -14.72
C ILE A 45 6.95 -19.95 -14.44
N ARG A 46 7.07 -21.27 -14.29
CA ARG A 46 8.29 -21.95 -13.82
C ARG A 46 8.77 -23.06 -14.74
N THR A 47 8.11 -23.25 -15.88
CA THR A 47 8.42 -24.32 -16.83
C THR A 47 8.26 -23.85 -18.26
N GLU A 48 8.99 -24.46 -19.19
CA GLU A 48 8.90 -24.14 -20.62
C GLU A 48 7.50 -24.37 -21.19
N LYS A 49 6.79 -25.39 -20.69
CA LYS A 49 5.41 -25.68 -21.08
C LYS A 49 4.45 -24.55 -20.69
N GLN A 50 4.63 -23.96 -19.50
CA GLN A 50 3.84 -22.81 -19.08
C GLN A 50 4.17 -21.58 -19.93
N VAL A 51 5.46 -21.34 -20.22
CA VAL A 51 5.86 -20.26 -21.14
C VAL A 51 5.20 -20.44 -22.50
N ALA A 52 5.26 -21.65 -23.08
CA ALA A 52 4.63 -21.93 -24.38
C ALA A 52 3.13 -21.57 -24.38
N LYS A 53 2.39 -21.98 -23.34
CA LYS A 53 0.97 -21.65 -23.20
C LYS A 53 0.71 -20.14 -23.09
N VAL A 54 1.55 -19.42 -22.34
CA VAL A 54 1.44 -17.96 -22.24
C VAL A 54 1.63 -17.30 -23.62
N PHE A 55 2.52 -17.83 -24.44
CA PHE A 55 2.75 -17.31 -25.78
C PHE A 55 1.61 -17.62 -26.77
N GLU A 56 0.82 -18.69 -26.56
CA GLU A 56 -0.44 -18.91 -27.30
C GLU A 56 -1.40 -17.73 -27.05
N ASP A 57 -1.57 -17.29 -25.79
CA ASP A 57 -2.42 -16.14 -25.45
C ASP A 57 -1.85 -14.81 -26.02
N ILE A 58 -0.52 -14.64 -26.05
CA ILE A 58 0.15 -13.45 -26.59
C ILE A 58 0.02 -13.37 -28.12
N GLU A 59 -0.02 -14.50 -28.80
CA GLU A 59 -0.23 -14.55 -30.26
C GLU A 59 -1.62 -14.04 -30.65
N GLU A 60 -2.64 -14.30 -29.83
CA GLU A 60 -4.00 -13.79 -30.06
C GLU A 60 -4.10 -12.28 -29.81
N GLU A 61 -3.44 -11.77 -28.77
CA GLU A 61 -3.51 -10.37 -28.36
C GLU A 61 -2.11 -9.77 -28.16
N PRO A 62 -1.37 -9.44 -29.24
CA PRO A 62 0.03 -9.02 -29.16
C PRO A 62 0.23 -7.69 -28.43
N GLY A 63 1.33 -7.60 -27.67
CA GLY A 63 1.58 -6.44 -26.82
C GLY A 63 3.01 -6.32 -26.30
N ILE A 64 3.19 -5.52 -25.25
CA ILE A 64 4.45 -5.35 -24.53
C ILE A 64 4.59 -6.46 -23.49
N ILE A 65 5.76 -7.09 -23.42
CA ILE A 65 6.05 -8.13 -22.42
C ILE A 65 7.02 -7.58 -21.38
N LEU A 66 6.63 -7.66 -20.10
CA LEU A 66 7.52 -7.46 -18.96
C LEU A 66 7.62 -8.77 -18.19
N TYR A 67 8.82 -9.18 -17.79
CA TYR A 67 8.98 -10.41 -17.01
C TYR A 67 9.96 -10.32 -15.83
N THR A 68 9.78 -11.22 -14.86
CA THR A 68 10.59 -11.33 -13.62
C THR A 68 11.13 -12.74 -13.39
N VAL A 69 11.25 -13.54 -14.45
CA VAL A 69 11.77 -14.92 -14.40
C VAL A 69 13.28 -14.93 -14.15
N VAL A 70 13.71 -15.55 -13.04
CA VAL A 70 15.14 -15.61 -12.67
C VAL A 70 15.88 -16.81 -13.26
N ASP A 71 15.14 -17.86 -13.65
CA ASP A 71 15.71 -19.00 -14.36
C ASP A 71 16.19 -18.56 -15.75
N GLN A 72 17.48 -18.71 -16.01
CA GLN A 72 18.12 -18.22 -17.22
C GLN A 72 17.68 -18.97 -18.48
N LYS A 73 17.30 -20.24 -18.36
CA LYS A 73 16.83 -21.02 -19.51
C LYS A 73 15.46 -20.53 -19.94
N LEU A 74 14.56 -20.30 -18.98
CA LEU A 74 13.24 -19.75 -19.24
C LEU A 74 13.29 -18.31 -19.73
N ALA A 75 14.11 -17.45 -19.11
CA ALA A 75 14.29 -16.06 -19.53
C ALA A 75 14.76 -15.98 -20.99
N ARG A 76 15.77 -16.77 -21.38
CA ARG A 76 16.22 -16.86 -22.79
C ARG A 76 15.10 -17.33 -23.71
N GLY A 77 14.33 -18.34 -23.30
CA GLY A 77 13.20 -18.82 -24.10
C GLY A 77 12.11 -17.76 -24.30
N ILE A 78 11.89 -16.88 -23.32
CA ILE A 78 10.99 -15.72 -23.46
C ILE A 78 11.58 -14.71 -24.45
N ASP A 79 12.85 -14.33 -24.28
CA ASP A 79 13.51 -13.34 -25.15
C ASP A 79 13.54 -13.82 -26.61
N GLU A 80 13.88 -15.08 -26.87
CA GLU A 80 13.94 -15.68 -28.21
C GLU A 80 12.58 -15.70 -28.91
N ARG A 81 11.51 -16.04 -28.18
CA ARG A 81 10.13 -16.02 -28.71
C ARG A 81 9.68 -14.61 -29.02
N CYS A 82 9.90 -13.65 -28.10
CA CYS A 82 9.58 -12.25 -28.35
C CYS A 82 10.33 -11.69 -29.55
N ALA A 83 11.63 -12.01 -29.69
CA ALA A 83 12.43 -11.61 -30.85
C ALA A 83 11.88 -12.20 -32.15
N THR A 84 11.48 -13.47 -32.14
CA THR A 84 10.90 -14.17 -33.31
C THR A 84 9.57 -13.54 -33.74
N MET A 85 8.75 -13.11 -32.79
CA MET A 85 7.46 -12.45 -33.04
C MET A 85 7.57 -10.93 -33.29
N GLY A 86 8.76 -10.34 -33.12
CA GLY A 86 8.96 -8.89 -33.22
C GLY A 86 8.30 -8.09 -32.09
N LEU A 87 8.06 -8.71 -30.93
CA LEU A 87 7.41 -8.09 -29.79
C LEU A 87 8.42 -7.45 -28.82
N PRO A 88 8.11 -6.25 -28.26
CA PRO A 88 8.96 -5.63 -27.27
C PRO A 88 8.91 -6.40 -25.95
N CYS A 89 10.08 -6.76 -25.42
CA CYS A 89 10.24 -7.58 -24.22
C CYS A 89 11.34 -7.05 -23.31
N VAL A 90 11.09 -7.02 -22.00
CA VAL A 90 12.06 -6.54 -21.00
C VAL A 90 12.02 -7.41 -19.73
N SER A 91 13.19 -7.88 -19.30
CA SER A 91 13.41 -8.36 -17.93
C SER A 91 13.50 -7.17 -16.97
N VAL A 92 12.58 -7.08 -16.02
CA VAL A 92 12.55 -5.98 -15.04
C VAL A 92 13.66 -6.10 -14.00
N LEU A 93 14.10 -7.33 -13.69
CA LEU A 93 15.09 -7.58 -12.64
C LEU A 93 16.52 -7.74 -13.14
N GLU A 94 16.76 -8.20 -14.37
CA GLU A 94 18.13 -8.48 -14.84
C GLU A 94 19.07 -7.26 -14.77
N PRO A 95 18.64 -6.03 -15.14
CA PRO A 95 19.49 -4.84 -14.97
C PRO A 95 19.87 -4.58 -13.52
N VAL A 96 18.93 -4.77 -12.58
CA VAL A 96 19.15 -4.58 -11.14
C VAL A 96 20.11 -5.65 -10.61
N LEU A 97 19.90 -6.91 -10.97
CA LEU A 97 20.76 -8.03 -10.58
C LEU A 97 22.19 -7.85 -11.11
N THR A 98 22.35 -7.33 -12.33
CA THR A 98 23.66 -7.05 -12.94
C THR A 98 24.44 -6.01 -12.13
N VAL A 99 23.77 -4.93 -11.69
CA VAL A 99 24.39 -3.91 -10.82
C VAL A 99 24.80 -4.52 -9.48
N PHE A 100 23.94 -5.33 -8.87
CA PHE A 100 24.22 -5.97 -7.59
C PHE A 100 25.41 -6.93 -7.69
N GLN A 101 25.47 -7.75 -8.73
CA GLN A 101 26.59 -8.66 -8.97
C GLN A 101 27.90 -7.90 -9.19
N SER A 102 27.85 -6.81 -9.96
CA SER A 102 29.03 -5.98 -10.24
C SER A 102 29.56 -5.31 -8.96
N TYR A 103 28.67 -4.90 -8.06
CA TYR A 103 29.03 -4.22 -6.82
C TYR A 103 29.46 -5.20 -5.71
N LEU A 104 28.72 -6.30 -5.54
CA LEU A 104 28.93 -7.27 -4.45
C LEU A 104 29.96 -8.35 -4.79
N GLY A 105 30.42 -8.43 -6.05
CA GLY A 105 31.40 -9.42 -6.52
C GLY A 105 30.93 -10.87 -6.47
N THR A 106 29.66 -11.11 -6.10
CA THR A 106 29.07 -12.43 -5.90
C THR A 106 27.94 -12.63 -6.92
N PRO A 107 27.88 -13.77 -7.63
CA PRO A 107 26.77 -14.06 -8.53
C PRO A 107 25.43 -14.01 -7.79
N ALA A 108 24.39 -13.48 -8.43
CA ALA A 108 23.05 -13.50 -7.85
C ALA A 108 22.63 -14.96 -7.58
N GLY A 109 22.14 -15.23 -6.37
CA GLY A 109 21.71 -16.59 -5.97
C GLY A 109 20.52 -17.14 -6.76
N ARG A 110 19.88 -16.33 -7.63
CA ARG A 110 18.83 -16.67 -8.62
C ARG A 110 17.87 -17.80 -8.19
N ARG A 111 17.39 -17.74 -6.95
CA ARG A 111 16.40 -18.68 -6.41
C ARG A 111 14.99 -18.16 -6.69
N VAL A 112 14.19 -18.96 -7.39
CA VAL A 112 12.76 -18.68 -7.62
C VAL A 112 12.05 -18.54 -6.26
N GLY A 113 11.27 -17.47 -6.08
CA GLY A 113 10.50 -17.25 -4.85
C GLY A 113 11.33 -16.92 -3.61
N ALA A 114 12.62 -16.56 -3.73
CA ALA A 114 13.48 -16.22 -2.59
C ALA A 114 12.96 -15.07 -1.71
N GLN A 115 12.06 -14.24 -2.25
CA GLN A 115 11.42 -13.15 -1.53
C GLN A 115 10.38 -13.64 -0.49
N HIS A 116 10.00 -14.92 -0.56
CA HIS A 116 8.97 -15.55 0.28
C HIS A 116 9.53 -16.70 1.12
N VAL A 117 10.74 -16.53 1.68
CA VAL A 117 11.12 -17.39 2.82
C VAL A 117 10.28 -16.91 4.02
N LEU A 118 9.60 -17.83 4.71
CA LEU A 118 8.94 -17.56 5.99
C LEU A 118 10.03 -17.21 7.01
N ASP A 119 10.45 -15.96 7.01
CA ASP A 119 11.54 -15.45 7.82
C ASP A 119 11.00 -14.62 9.00
N ALA A 120 11.90 -14.07 9.79
CA ALA A 120 11.54 -13.23 10.93
C ALA A 120 10.70 -11.99 10.51
N GLU A 121 10.79 -11.55 9.25
CA GLU A 121 9.99 -10.44 8.75
C GLU A 121 8.53 -10.87 8.54
N TYR A 122 8.29 -12.05 8.00
CA TYR A 122 6.93 -12.62 7.90
C TYR A 122 6.26 -12.71 9.27
N PHE A 123 6.93 -13.30 10.27
CA PHE A 123 6.35 -13.42 11.61
C PHE A 123 6.11 -12.06 12.27
N ARG A 124 7.00 -11.08 12.04
CA ARG A 124 6.79 -9.70 12.52
C ARG A 124 5.56 -9.05 11.87
N ARG A 125 5.32 -9.30 10.58
CA ARG A 125 4.12 -8.80 9.88
C ARG A 125 2.84 -9.43 10.44
N ILE A 126 2.83 -10.74 10.68
CA ILE A 126 1.68 -11.43 11.28
C ILE A 126 1.40 -10.91 12.69
N ASP A 127 2.43 -10.78 13.53
CA ASP A 127 2.30 -10.21 14.89
C ASP A 127 1.78 -8.77 14.85
N ALA A 128 2.29 -7.94 13.93
CA ALA A 128 1.81 -6.57 13.75
C ALA A 128 0.35 -6.50 13.27
N LEU A 129 -0.06 -7.41 12.37
CA LEU A 129 -1.44 -7.50 11.89
C LEU A 129 -2.39 -7.92 13.01
N ASN A 130 -2.06 -8.96 13.77
CA ASN A 130 -2.87 -9.42 14.89
C ASN A 130 -3.05 -8.29 15.91
N PHE A 131 -1.93 -7.67 16.33
CA PHE A 131 -1.97 -6.52 17.22
C PHE A 131 -2.86 -5.41 16.64
N THR A 132 -2.71 -5.06 15.37
CA THR A 132 -3.48 -3.93 14.80
C THR A 132 -4.97 -4.23 14.68
N MET A 133 -5.35 -5.46 14.34
CA MET A 133 -6.75 -5.89 14.28
C MET A 133 -7.40 -5.85 15.67
N ASP A 134 -6.69 -6.28 16.72
CA ASP A 134 -7.19 -6.25 18.09
C ASP A 134 -7.41 -4.82 18.62
N HIS A 135 -6.79 -3.80 18.01
CA HIS A 135 -6.80 -2.41 18.47
C HIS A 135 -7.30 -1.39 17.42
N ASP A 136 -8.03 -1.82 16.38
CA ASP A 136 -8.59 -0.93 15.35
C ASP A 136 -9.85 -0.18 15.82
N ASP A 137 -10.71 -0.85 16.60
CA ASP A 137 -12.03 -0.35 17.04
C ASP A 137 -11.97 0.51 18.32
N GLY A 138 -10.82 1.15 18.60
CA GLY A 138 -10.64 1.96 19.81
C GLY A 138 -10.47 1.14 21.09
N GLN A 139 -10.31 -0.18 20.96
CA GLN A 139 -9.82 -1.01 22.06
C GLN A 139 -8.37 -0.62 22.35
N LEU A 140 -8.12 -0.14 23.55
CA LEU A 140 -6.79 0.29 23.96
C LEU A 140 -5.94 -0.94 24.26
N PRO A 141 -4.67 -0.96 23.82
CA PRO A 141 -3.72 -1.96 24.28
C PRO A 141 -3.63 -1.97 25.80
N ALA A 142 -3.45 -3.16 26.37
CA ALA A 142 -3.18 -3.31 27.80
C ALA A 142 -1.96 -2.49 28.23
N ASN A 143 -0.96 -2.40 27.34
CA ASN A 143 0.17 -1.51 27.46
C ASN A 143 0.36 -0.72 26.16
N MET A 144 0.26 0.61 26.23
CA MET A 144 0.41 1.48 25.06
C MET A 144 1.81 1.39 24.43
N ASP A 145 2.82 1.05 25.25
CA ASP A 145 4.20 0.89 24.80
C ASP A 145 4.45 -0.39 23.96
N ASP A 146 3.43 -1.25 23.79
CA ASP A 146 3.50 -2.40 22.87
C ASP A 146 3.23 -1.99 21.41
N ALA A 147 2.66 -0.80 21.19
CA ALA A 147 2.48 -0.24 19.86
C ALA A 147 3.78 0.42 19.36
N ASP A 148 4.04 0.30 18.06
CA ASP A 148 5.08 1.09 17.38
C ASP A 148 4.56 2.48 16.98
N VAL A 149 3.27 2.55 16.63
CA VAL A 149 2.58 3.75 16.17
C VAL A 149 1.18 3.79 16.77
N VAL A 150 0.74 4.97 17.19
CA VAL A 150 -0.66 5.21 17.57
C VAL A 150 -1.25 6.27 16.66
N LEU A 151 -2.33 5.93 15.96
CA LEU A 151 -3.04 6.87 15.11
C LEU A 151 -4.23 7.45 15.88
N ILE A 152 -4.26 8.78 15.99
CA ILE A 152 -5.37 9.50 16.58
C ILE A 152 -6.08 10.35 15.53
N GLY A 153 -7.38 10.57 15.70
CA GLY A 153 -8.13 11.46 14.84
C GLY A 153 -9.62 11.17 14.85
N ILE A 154 -10.40 12.07 14.27
CA ILE A 154 -11.86 11.97 14.27
C ILE A 154 -12.34 10.86 13.34
N SER A 155 -13.63 10.53 13.39
CA SER A 155 -14.19 9.50 12.50
C SER A 155 -13.97 9.89 11.03
N ARG A 156 -13.53 8.92 10.22
CA ARG A 156 -13.28 9.04 8.77
C ARG A 156 -12.03 9.83 8.33
N THR A 157 -10.99 9.84 9.16
CA THR A 157 -9.64 10.30 8.78
C THR A 157 -8.70 9.17 8.33
N SER A 158 -9.23 8.09 7.75
CA SER A 158 -8.48 6.94 7.20
C SER A 158 -7.59 6.15 8.18
N LYS A 159 -7.81 6.25 9.50
CA LYS A 159 -7.04 5.49 10.51
C LYS A 159 -6.97 3.98 10.23
N THR A 160 -8.11 3.30 10.15
CA THR A 160 -8.21 1.85 9.89
C THR A 160 -7.41 1.40 8.67
N PRO A 161 -7.67 1.90 7.44
CA PRO A 161 -6.92 1.44 6.27
C PRO A 161 -5.43 1.80 6.36
N THR A 162 -5.06 2.92 6.97
CA THR A 162 -3.65 3.29 7.19
C THR A 162 -2.97 2.36 8.19
N SER A 163 -3.62 2.01 9.30
CA SER A 163 -3.08 1.11 10.31
C SER A 163 -2.85 -0.31 9.77
N ILE A 164 -3.80 -0.85 9.00
CA ILE A 164 -3.66 -2.16 8.36
C ILE A 164 -2.50 -2.14 7.35
N TYR A 165 -2.36 -1.06 6.59
CA TYR A 165 -1.25 -0.92 5.65
C TYR A 165 0.13 -0.87 6.36
N LEU A 166 0.22 -0.18 7.50
CA LEU A 166 1.41 -0.16 8.34
C LEU A 166 1.70 -1.55 8.94
N ALA A 167 0.67 -2.26 9.38
CA ALA A 167 0.77 -3.61 9.94
C ALA A 167 1.27 -4.63 8.91
N ASN A 168 0.84 -4.52 7.64
CA ASN A 168 1.38 -5.30 6.52
C ASN A 168 2.88 -5.08 6.29
N ARG A 169 3.45 -3.98 6.82
CA ARG A 169 4.89 -3.69 6.84
C ARG A 169 5.56 -4.01 8.18
N GLY A 170 4.89 -4.74 9.06
CA GLY A 170 5.42 -5.19 10.35
C GLY A 170 5.43 -4.12 11.43
N ILE A 171 4.51 -3.15 11.37
CA ILE A 171 4.40 -2.04 12.34
C ILE A 171 3.13 -2.22 13.18
N LYS A 172 3.29 -2.45 14.48
CA LYS A 172 2.17 -2.55 15.44
C LYS A 172 1.49 -1.20 15.57
N THR A 173 0.26 -1.10 15.09
CA THR A 173 -0.47 0.18 15.08
C THR A 173 -1.74 0.07 15.89
N ALA A 174 -1.97 1.01 16.81
CA ALA A 174 -3.25 1.13 17.54
C ALA A 174 -4.01 2.37 17.07
N ASN A 175 -5.34 2.28 16.98
CA ASN A 175 -6.18 3.40 16.57
C ASN A 175 -6.99 3.93 17.76
N ILE A 176 -6.84 5.21 18.06
CA ILE A 176 -7.59 5.87 19.15
C ILE A 176 -8.47 6.96 18.54
N PRO A 177 -9.82 6.84 18.61
CA PRO A 177 -10.70 7.87 18.10
C PRO A 177 -10.61 9.13 18.96
N ILE A 178 -10.59 10.29 18.30
CA ILE A 178 -10.84 11.57 18.99
C ILE A 178 -12.32 11.88 18.86
N VAL A 179 -12.98 12.09 20.00
CA VAL A 179 -14.39 12.47 20.12
C VAL A 179 -14.47 13.79 20.86
N LEU A 180 -15.25 14.73 20.33
CA LEU A 180 -15.37 16.06 20.92
C LEU A 180 -15.82 15.99 22.39
N GLY A 181 -15.09 16.68 23.27
CA GLY A 181 -15.37 16.72 24.71
C GLY A 181 -14.90 15.49 25.49
N VAL A 182 -14.41 14.43 24.83
CA VAL A 182 -13.88 13.24 25.50
C VAL A 182 -12.35 13.37 25.59
N PRO A 183 -11.77 13.40 26.81
CA PRO A 183 -10.32 13.45 26.96
C PRO A 183 -9.66 12.18 26.41
N VAL A 184 -8.44 12.32 25.90
CA VAL A 184 -7.63 11.16 25.52
C VAL A 184 -7.24 10.35 26.76
N PRO A 185 -7.07 9.02 26.64
CA PRO A 185 -6.66 8.17 27.75
C PRO A 185 -5.31 8.62 28.34
N GLU A 186 -5.17 8.61 29.66
CA GLU A 186 -3.90 8.93 30.32
C GLU A 186 -2.77 7.99 29.90
N SER A 187 -3.09 6.72 29.63
CA SER A 187 -2.15 5.72 29.10
C SER A 187 -1.57 6.09 27.74
N LEU A 188 -2.26 6.90 26.94
CA LEU A 188 -1.72 7.45 25.69
C LEU A 188 -0.74 8.59 25.97
N VAL A 189 -1.06 9.44 26.95
CA VAL A 189 -0.23 10.61 27.30
C VAL A 189 1.07 10.18 27.97
N SER A 190 1.05 9.11 28.76
CA SER A 190 2.23 8.57 29.44
C SER A 190 3.07 7.63 28.59
N ALA A 191 2.58 7.21 27.43
CA ALA A 191 3.31 6.33 26.52
C ALA A 191 4.59 7.00 26.01
N SER A 192 5.68 6.24 25.99
CA SER A 192 7.01 6.77 25.66
C SER A 192 7.61 6.15 24.41
N LYS A 193 7.19 4.93 24.06
CA LYS A 193 7.72 4.20 22.90
C LYS A 193 6.99 4.48 21.58
N PRO A 194 5.64 4.52 21.52
CA PRO A 194 4.97 4.65 20.24
C PRO A 194 5.13 6.06 19.65
N LEU A 195 5.25 6.14 18.33
CA LEU A 195 5.02 7.40 17.64
C LEU A 195 3.53 7.69 17.59
N ILE A 196 3.07 8.72 18.30
CA ILE A 196 1.68 9.17 18.26
C ILE A 196 1.50 10.16 17.10
N VAL A 197 0.56 9.90 16.19
CA VAL A 197 0.31 10.73 15.00
C VAL A 197 -1.17 11.07 14.86
N GLY A 198 -1.47 12.36 14.74
CA GLY A 198 -2.80 12.85 14.43
C GLY A 198 -3.11 12.83 12.93
N LEU A 199 -4.15 12.11 12.52
CA LEU A 199 -4.68 12.15 11.16
C LEU A 199 -5.86 13.12 11.07
N ILE A 200 -5.73 14.11 10.18
CA ILE A 200 -6.75 15.14 9.91
C ILE A 200 -7.11 15.14 8.43
N ALA A 201 -8.31 15.65 8.11
CA ALA A 201 -8.76 15.86 6.74
C ALA A 201 -9.64 17.11 6.66
N THR A 202 -9.98 17.56 5.45
CA THR A 202 -10.95 18.64 5.25
C THR A 202 -12.34 18.19 5.70
N ALA A 203 -13.11 19.12 6.28
CA ALA A 203 -14.49 18.86 6.69
C ALA A 203 -15.36 18.37 5.53
N GLU A 204 -15.13 18.90 4.32
CA GLU A 204 -15.79 18.46 3.10
C GLU A 204 -15.53 16.98 2.79
N ARG A 205 -14.27 16.53 2.83
CA ARG A 205 -13.93 15.12 2.59
C ARG A 205 -14.56 14.22 3.64
N ILE A 206 -14.50 14.62 4.92
CA ILE A 206 -15.06 13.83 6.03
C ILE A 206 -16.58 13.72 5.88
N SER A 207 -17.26 14.84 5.62
CA SER A 207 -18.71 14.88 5.37
C SER A 207 -19.09 13.93 4.23
N HIS A 208 -18.38 13.98 3.10
CA HIS A 208 -18.62 13.08 1.96
C HIS A 208 -18.41 11.60 2.31
N VAL A 209 -17.32 11.26 3.01
CA VAL A 209 -17.06 9.87 3.43
C VAL A 209 -18.08 9.37 4.45
N ARG A 210 -18.52 10.24 5.38
CA ARG A 210 -19.58 9.92 6.36
C ARG A 210 -20.92 9.69 5.66
N GLN A 211 -21.27 10.53 4.69
CA GLN A 211 -22.49 10.40 3.89
C GLN A 211 -22.52 9.05 3.13
N ASN A 212 -21.42 8.66 2.48
CA ASN A 212 -21.33 7.38 1.78
C ASN A 212 -21.49 6.17 2.71
N ARG A 213 -21.03 6.26 3.97
CA ARG A 213 -21.26 5.20 4.96
C ARG A 213 -22.74 5.05 5.32
N ILE A 214 -23.46 6.17 5.49
CA ILE A 214 -24.88 6.16 5.83
C ILE A 214 -25.69 5.50 4.71
N LEU A 215 -25.37 5.85 3.46
CA LEU A 215 -26.03 5.26 2.28
C LEU A 215 -25.77 3.75 2.14
N GLY A 216 -24.59 3.27 2.56
CA GLY A 216 -24.25 1.84 2.54
C GLY A 216 -24.79 1.04 3.72
N ASN A 217 -25.08 1.67 4.87
CA ASN A 217 -25.66 1.04 6.05
C ASN A 217 -27.09 1.55 6.26
N SER A 218 -28.04 1.00 5.51
CA SER A 218 -29.46 1.40 5.41
C SER A 218 -30.31 1.28 6.68
N SER A 219 -29.71 1.05 7.86
CA SER A 219 -30.42 0.63 9.07
C SER A 219 -29.98 1.31 10.38
N SER A 220 -29.29 2.46 10.33
CA SER A 220 -28.96 3.22 11.54
C SER A 220 -29.43 4.67 11.45
N TYR A 221 -30.18 5.11 12.46
CA TYR A 221 -30.52 6.52 12.65
C TYR A 221 -29.22 7.28 12.95
N VAL A 222 -28.74 8.07 11.99
CA VAL A 222 -27.52 8.86 12.15
C VAL A 222 -27.91 10.29 12.45
N PRO A 223 -27.43 10.91 13.55
CA PRO A 223 -27.71 12.30 13.85
C PRO A 223 -27.36 13.20 12.66
N THR A 224 -28.20 14.18 12.36
CA THR A 224 -27.98 15.17 11.28
C THR A 224 -26.61 15.83 11.38
N ASP A 225 -26.11 15.99 12.61
CA ASP A 225 -24.87 16.67 12.93
C ASP A 225 -23.63 15.83 12.55
N TYR A 226 -23.76 14.52 12.32
CA TYR A 226 -22.63 13.65 11.98
C TYR A 226 -22.02 14.00 10.61
N VAL A 227 -22.84 14.46 9.67
CA VAL A 227 -22.40 14.89 8.32
C VAL A 227 -22.29 16.42 8.20
N ASP A 228 -22.77 17.15 9.20
CA ASP A 228 -22.74 18.61 9.20
C ASP A 228 -21.29 19.13 9.25
N ARG A 229 -21.00 20.11 8.38
CA ARG A 229 -19.65 20.62 8.22
C ARG A 229 -19.23 21.49 9.40
N ALA A 230 -20.15 22.18 10.08
CA ALA A 230 -19.82 22.99 11.25
C ALA A 230 -19.43 22.08 12.42
N ALA A 231 -20.22 21.04 12.70
CA ALA A 231 -19.91 20.03 13.71
C ALA A 231 -18.57 19.32 13.44
N ILE A 232 -18.31 18.92 12.18
CA ILE A 232 -17.02 18.31 11.80
C ILE A 232 -15.85 19.28 12.02
N ASN A 233 -16.03 20.58 11.76
CA ASN A 233 -14.99 21.58 12.03
C ASN A 233 -14.69 21.71 13.52
N GLU A 234 -15.68 21.60 14.39
CA GLU A 234 -15.48 21.57 15.85
C GLU A 234 -14.67 20.34 16.29
N GLU A 235 -15.02 19.15 15.78
CA GLU A 235 -14.25 17.93 16.03
C GLU A 235 -12.79 18.06 15.55
N LEU A 236 -12.57 18.62 14.36
CA LEU A 236 -11.24 18.87 13.81
C LEU A 236 -10.45 19.88 14.64
N ALA A 237 -11.09 20.95 15.11
CA ALA A 237 -10.46 21.95 15.97
C ALA A 237 -10.02 21.31 17.29
N TYR A 238 -10.88 20.48 17.89
CA TYR A 238 -10.55 19.75 19.11
C TYR A 238 -9.38 18.78 18.91
N ALA A 239 -9.38 18.00 17.82
CA ALA A 239 -8.27 17.10 17.49
C ALA A 239 -6.93 17.86 17.31
N ARG A 240 -6.95 19.01 16.64
CA ARG A 240 -5.76 19.88 16.48
C ARG A 240 -5.27 20.42 17.81
N GLN A 241 -6.19 20.80 18.70
CA GLN A 241 -5.84 21.30 20.04
C GLN A 241 -5.14 20.22 20.87
N ILE A 242 -5.64 18.98 20.86
CA ILE A 242 -5.03 17.85 21.55
C ILE A 242 -3.61 17.60 21.01
N CYS A 243 -3.46 17.48 19.69
CA CYS A 243 -2.15 17.22 19.09
C CYS A 243 -1.14 18.34 19.43
N THR A 244 -1.57 19.61 19.33
CA THR A 244 -0.73 20.76 19.68
C THR A 244 -0.32 20.75 21.14
N ARG A 245 -1.25 20.45 22.05
CA ARG A 245 -0.99 20.40 23.50
C ARG A 245 0.09 19.39 23.86
N HIS A 246 0.09 18.23 23.22
CA HIS A 246 1.02 17.15 23.52
C HIS A 246 2.23 17.08 22.55
N GLY A 247 2.34 18.02 21.61
CA GLY A 247 3.43 18.05 20.63
C GLY A 247 3.38 16.90 19.62
N TRP A 248 2.22 16.27 19.41
CA TRP A 248 2.08 15.16 18.49
C TRP A 248 1.97 15.64 17.03
N PRO A 249 2.77 15.09 16.10
CA PRO A 249 2.72 15.47 14.70
C PRO A 249 1.36 15.17 14.08
N MET A 250 0.94 16.03 13.15
CA MET A 250 -0.29 15.85 12.39
C MET A 250 -0.01 15.64 10.90
N ILE A 251 -0.79 14.77 10.27
CA ILE A 251 -0.75 14.50 8.83
C ILE A 251 -2.12 14.77 8.24
N ASP A 252 -2.15 15.63 7.22
CA ASP A 252 -3.34 15.86 6.40
C ASP A 252 -3.48 14.77 5.32
N VAL A 253 -4.55 13.98 5.44
CA VAL A 253 -4.86 12.86 4.54
C VAL A 253 -5.87 13.23 3.45
N SER A 254 -6.20 14.51 3.30
CA SER A 254 -7.29 14.95 2.41
C SER A 254 -7.07 14.58 0.94
N ARG A 255 -5.82 14.61 0.50
CA ARG A 255 -5.39 14.34 -0.89
C ARG A 255 -4.26 13.32 -0.95
N ARG A 256 -4.08 12.53 0.11
CA ARG A 256 -3.04 11.50 0.17
C ARG A 256 -3.64 10.11 -0.01
N SER A 257 -2.89 9.24 -0.66
CA SER A 257 -3.17 7.81 -0.65
C SER A 257 -2.84 7.21 0.74
N ILE A 258 -3.26 5.96 0.96
CA ILE A 258 -2.94 5.22 2.17
C ILE A 258 -1.42 4.99 2.26
N GLU A 259 -0.80 4.68 1.12
CA GLU A 259 0.63 4.46 0.95
C GLU A 259 1.43 5.73 1.25
N GLU A 260 1.02 6.88 0.72
CA GLU A 260 1.67 8.18 0.97
C GLU A 260 1.55 8.59 2.44
N THR A 261 0.40 8.32 3.06
CA THR A 261 0.17 8.58 4.49
C THR A 261 1.07 7.70 5.34
N ALA A 262 1.13 6.40 5.05
CA ALA A 262 2.00 5.46 5.75
C ALA A 262 3.49 5.80 5.58
N ALA A 263 3.92 6.20 4.38
CA ALA A 263 5.29 6.64 4.13
C ALA A 263 5.65 7.88 4.98
N ALA A 264 4.75 8.85 5.10
CA ALA A 264 4.96 10.02 5.95
C ALA A 264 5.07 9.67 7.45
N ILE A 265 4.26 8.72 7.93
CA ILE A 265 4.34 8.20 9.31
C ILE A 265 5.69 7.52 9.57
N VAL A 266 6.13 6.64 8.65
CA VAL A 266 7.43 5.96 8.76
C VAL A 266 8.58 6.96 8.75
N ALA A 267 8.50 8.01 7.93
CA ALA A 267 9.51 9.06 7.88
C ALA A 267 9.62 9.86 9.20
N LEU A 268 8.49 10.09 9.89
CA LEU A 268 8.49 10.72 11.22
C LEU A 268 9.14 9.80 12.26
N ARG A 269 8.85 8.50 12.21
CA ARG A 269 9.41 7.52 13.15
C ARG A 269 10.93 7.42 13.05
N GLY A 270 11.48 7.53 11.83
CA GLY A 270 12.92 7.52 11.60
C GLY A 270 13.68 8.73 12.16
N LYS A 271 12.99 9.84 12.49
CA LYS A 271 13.60 11.05 13.07
C LYS A 271 13.62 11.05 14.61
N ASN A 272 12.86 10.17 15.23
CA ASN A 272 12.71 10.07 16.70
C ASN A 272 13.47 8.87 17.30
N ARG A 273 14.34 8.22 16.52
CA ARG A 273 15.33 7.24 16.98
C ARG A 273 16.68 7.92 17.10
#